data_AF-A0A0V0REB7-F1
#
_entry.id   AF-A0A0V0REB7-F1
#
_cell.length_a   1.000
_cell.length_b   1.000
_cell.length_c   1.000
_cell.angle_alpha   90.00
_cell.angle_beta   90.00
_cell.angle_gamma   90.00
#
_symmetry.space_group_name_H-M   'P 1'
#
loop_
_entity.id
_entity.type
_entity.pdbx_description
1 polymer ?
#
loop_
_entity_poly.entity_id
_entity_poly.type
_entity_poly.pdbx_seq_one_letter_code
_entity_poly.pdbx_strand_id
1 'polypeptide(L)'
;MLVNVECLITHIRWIFVLLFGFPRYLEATSKCYNSNGAAEADWAIVYKAPARNMGKALIASVVGWQDTPDLTVSPGNVVAKPLEHVIAANDANKFIAYNNIPPDIPKVKTKSNSKGVLMMNPQGADEAAWIVHTVPGFPKALRGYVFPPAEIQKGHLFICLTIKESEIDAIAMALRIATPLIYHNDIPDSEINSRPNLKKLVNGESRLTPPLTVTRQISTAAAAGLKVAIYSKGEKSKYEIYRKVLVKKLKTGIKVWTTRDKILKSDCRILNRNIKLVTSPITIGDHASSLESDVSHWLISDPGNKFCAVDKPYHKSQTKEPAMAVCIDDATIFGHFNLIGQNMLVNADCFIMHLRWIFILCFSFPRYSVATSKCYDLNGGALADW
;
A
#
# COMPACT_ATOMS: atom_id res chain seq x y z
N MET A 1 -75.49 6.98 -38.04
CA MET A 1 -76.32 6.69 -36.86
C MET A 1 -75.82 5.36 -36.29
N LEU A 2 -74.89 5.42 -35.33
CA LEU A 2 -75.07 5.05 -33.91
C LEU A 2 -75.23 3.52 -33.71
N VAL A 3 -74.58 2.77 -32.81
CA VAL A 3 -73.60 2.93 -31.71
C VAL A 3 -73.19 1.50 -31.24
N ASN A 4 -71.91 1.32 -30.84
CA ASN A 4 -71.25 0.45 -29.81
C ASN A 4 -71.74 -1.00 -29.48
N VAL A 5 -70.92 -1.92 -28.94
CA VAL A 5 -69.81 -1.82 -27.96
C VAL A 5 -68.70 -2.87 -28.22
N GLU A 6 -67.49 -2.46 -27.83
CA GLU A 6 -66.15 -3.01 -28.00
C GLU A 6 -65.85 -4.34 -27.27
N CYS A 7 -64.91 -5.12 -27.81
CA CYS A 7 -63.95 -5.85 -26.99
C CYS A 7 -62.55 -5.73 -27.61
N LEU A 8 -61.63 -5.18 -26.82
CA LEU A 8 -60.28 -4.73 -27.15
C LEU A 8 -59.38 -5.90 -27.56
N ILE A 9 -58.81 -5.85 -28.77
CA ILE A 9 -57.70 -6.73 -29.20
C ILE A 9 -56.38 -6.08 -28.77
N THR A 10 -55.71 -6.61 -27.75
CA THR A 10 -54.32 -6.27 -27.43
C THR A 10 -53.37 -7.29 -28.05
N HIS A 11 -52.80 -6.93 -29.20
CA HIS A 11 -51.66 -7.63 -29.79
C HIS A 11 -50.42 -7.43 -28.90
N ILE A 12 -50.00 -8.45 -28.14
CA ILE A 12 -48.67 -8.50 -27.54
C ILE A 12 -47.80 -9.38 -28.43
N ARG A 13 -46.99 -8.73 -29.27
CA ARG A 13 -45.91 -9.36 -30.04
C ARG A 13 -44.98 -10.10 -29.08
N TRP A 14 -44.81 -11.40 -29.31
CA TRP A 14 -43.79 -12.22 -28.67
C TRP A 14 -42.40 -11.67 -29.03
N ILE A 15 -41.80 -10.89 -28.12
CA ILE A 15 -40.39 -10.54 -28.18
C ILE A 15 -39.64 -11.66 -27.46
N PHE A 16 -39.05 -12.59 -28.21
CA PHE A 16 -38.03 -13.48 -27.70
C PHE A 16 -36.77 -12.66 -27.41
N VAL A 17 -36.51 -12.35 -26.14
CA VAL A 17 -35.25 -11.73 -25.71
C VAL A 17 -34.19 -12.84 -25.68
N LEU A 18 -33.40 -12.95 -26.75
CA LEU A 18 -32.18 -13.76 -26.77
C LEU A 18 -31.15 -13.09 -25.85
N LEU A 19 -30.99 -13.63 -24.64
CA LEU A 19 -29.87 -13.32 -23.75
C LEU A 19 -28.60 -13.92 -24.36
N PHE A 20 -27.89 -13.14 -25.17
CA PHE A 20 -26.51 -13.45 -25.55
C PHE A 20 -25.61 -13.21 -24.34
N GLY A 21 -25.32 -14.29 -23.60
CA GLY A 21 -24.20 -14.31 -22.67
C GLY A 21 -22.90 -14.32 -23.47
N PHE A 22 -22.33 -13.15 -23.75
CA PHE A 22 -20.96 -13.09 -24.27
C PHE A 22 -20.04 -13.69 -23.21
N PRO A 23 -19.23 -14.72 -23.52
CA PRO A 23 -18.14 -15.10 -22.63
C PRO A 23 -17.26 -13.86 -22.45
N ARG A 24 -17.16 -13.36 -21.22
CA ARG A 24 -16.13 -12.37 -20.89
C ARG A 24 -14.81 -13.08 -21.13
N TYR A 25 -14.07 -12.69 -22.17
CA TYR A 25 -12.67 -13.03 -22.27
C TYR A 25 -12.02 -12.64 -20.93
N LEU A 26 -11.33 -13.57 -20.28
CA LEU A 26 -10.52 -13.22 -19.11
C LEU A 26 -9.39 -12.32 -19.62
N GLU A 27 -9.60 -11.00 -19.58
CA GLU A 27 -8.52 -10.05 -19.80
C GLU A 27 -7.48 -10.24 -18.70
N ALA A 28 -6.21 -10.09 -19.07
CA ALA A 28 -5.11 -10.22 -18.13
C ALA A 28 -5.30 -9.22 -16.98
N THR A 29 -5.46 -9.73 -15.76
CA THR A 29 -5.48 -8.96 -14.52
C THR A 29 -4.10 -8.35 -14.22
N SER A 30 -3.73 -7.33 -14.98
CA SER A 30 -2.46 -6.58 -14.94
C SER A 30 -2.63 -5.17 -14.34
N LYS A 31 -3.79 -4.88 -13.75
CA LYS A 31 -4.17 -3.58 -13.17
C LYS A 31 -4.64 -3.73 -11.73
N CYS A 32 -4.74 -2.61 -11.03
CA CYS A 32 -5.37 -2.54 -9.72
C CYS A 32 -6.89 -2.57 -9.82
N TYR A 33 -7.54 -2.92 -8.72
CA TYR A 33 -9.00 -3.05 -8.65
C TYR A 33 -9.55 -2.34 -7.40
N ASN A 34 -10.84 -2.05 -7.43
CA ASN A 34 -11.57 -1.49 -6.29
C ASN A 34 -11.73 -2.49 -5.11
N SER A 35 -12.40 -2.06 -4.04
CA SER A 35 -12.44 -2.77 -2.74
C SER A 35 -12.90 -4.22 -2.86
N ASN A 36 -13.91 -4.48 -3.70
CA ASN A 36 -14.50 -5.79 -3.94
C ASN A 36 -13.94 -6.53 -5.17
N GLY A 37 -12.96 -5.97 -5.88
CA GLY A 37 -12.38 -6.61 -7.06
C GLY A 37 -13.29 -6.59 -8.29
N ALA A 38 -14.34 -5.76 -8.33
CA ALA A 38 -15.33 -5.75 -9.40
C ALA A 38 -15.00 -4.80 -10.56
N ALA A 39 -14.22 -3.75 -10.31
CA ALA A 39 -13.85 -2.75 -11.31
C ALA A 39 -12.38 -2.37 -11.19
N GLU A 40 -11.77 -2.03 -12.33
CA GLU A 40 -10.40 -1.51 -12.39
C GLU A 40 -10.27 -0.20 -11.61
N ALA A 41 -9.10 0.01 -11.03
CA ALA A 41 -8.73 1.23 -10.33
C ALA A 41 -7.33 1.67 -10.77
N ASP A 42 -7.09 2.98 -10.79
CA ASP A 42 -5.77 3.52 -11.09
C ASP A 42 -4.76 3.23 -9.96
N TRP A 43 -5.25 3.20 -8.73
CA TRP A 43 -4.47 2.83 -7.54
C TRP A 43 -5.39 2.38 -6.42
N ALA A 44 -4.82 1.59 -5.50
CA ALA A 44 -5.46 1.21 -4.24
C ALA A 44 -4.42 1.11 -3.12
N ILE A 45 -4.75 1.60 -1.93
CA ILE A 45 -3.96 1.45 -0.71
C ILE A 45 -4.82 0.70 0.30
N VAL A 46 -4.33 -0.43 0.80
CA VAL A 46 -5.08 -1.29 1.72
C VAL A 46 -4.31 -1.41 3.02
N TYR A 47 -4.98 -1.16 4.12
CA TYR A 47 -4.48 -1.40 5.46
C TYR A 47 -5.27 -2.54 6.10
N LYS A 48 -4.60 -3.67 6.31
CA LYS A 48 -5.16 -4.79 7.10
C LYS A 48 -4.75 -4.59 8.55
N ALA A 49 -5.70 -4.45 9.45
CA ALA A 49 -5.39 -4.38 10.88
C ALA A 49 -5.03 -5.76 11.46
N PRO A 50 -4.35 -5.80 12.62
CA PRO A 50 -4.08 -7.03 13.34
C PRO A 50 -5.35 -7.80 13.72
N ALA A 51 -5.28 -9.13 13.72
CA ALA A 51 -6.38 -10.04 14.08
C ALA A 51 -7.69 -9.83 13.30
N ARG A 52 -7.61 -9.21 12.12
CA ARG A 52 -8.72 -9.02 11.18
C ARG A 52 -8.38 -9.64 9.84
N ASN A 53 -9.37 -10.28 9.24
CA ASN A 53 -9.29 -10.79 7.88
C ASN A 53 -9.65 -9.71 6.84
N MET A 54 -10.54 -8.78 7.22
CA MET A 54 -10.88 -7.61 6.41
C MET A 54 -9.88 -6.47 6.65
N GLY A 55 -9.73 -5.59 5.67
CA GLY A 55 -8.96 -4.37 5.77
C GLY A 55 -9.79 -3.12 5.51
N LYS A 56 -9.11 -1.97 5.52
CA LYS A 56 -9.62 -0.70 5.03
C LYS A 56 -8.87 -0.33 3.76
N ALA A 57 -9.58 0.08 2.72
CA ALA A 57 -9.00 0.49 1.45
C ALA A 57 -9.28 1.97 1.13
N LEU A 58 -8.26 2.68 0.65
CA LEU A 58 -8.40 3.94 -0.09
C LEU A 58 -8.24 3.61 -1.58
N ILE A 59 -9.14 4.12 -2.40
CA ILE A 59 -9.21 3.82 -3.85
C ILE A 59 -9.45 5.14 -4.58
N ALA A 60 -8.86 5.26 -5.78
CA ALA A 60 -8.92 6.47 -6.62
C ALA A 60 -10.30 7.13 -6.76
N SER A 61 -11.38 6.34 -6.77
CA SER A 61 -12.74 6.80 -7.06
C SER A 61 -13.60 7.08 -5.83
N VAL A 62 -13.07 6.91 -4.61
CA VAL A 62 -13.88 7.00 -3.37
C VAL A 62 -13.20 7.89 -2.34
N VAL A 63 -13.99 8.76 -1.71
CA VAL A 63 -13.54 9.60 -0.60
C VAL A 63 -13.59 8.80 0.70
N GLY A 64 -12.43 8.50 1.29
CA GLY A 64 -12.33 7.86 2.60
C GLY A 64 -12.15 6.34 2.60
N TRP A 65 -11.83 5.83 3.79
CA TRP A 65 -11.58 4.42 4.05
C TRP A 65 -12.84 3.58 3.82
N GLN A 66 -12.74 2.57 2.96
CA GLN A 66 -13.80 1.61 2.67
C GLN A 66 -13.47 0.26 3.28
N ASP A 67 -14.48 -0.46 3.78
CA ASP A 67 -14.30 -1.87 4.15
C ASP A 67 -14.00 -2.72 2.92
N THR A 68 -13.03 -3.63 3.08
CA THR A 68 -12.77 -4.66 2.07
C THR A 68 -13.51 -5.94 2.44
N PRO A 69 -13.87 -6.79 1.46
CA PRO A 69 -14.12 -8.19 1.73
C PRO A 69 -12.90 -8.87 2.38
N ASP A 70 -13.10 -10.10 2.86
CA ASP A 70 -12.05 -10.91 3.48
C ASP A 70 -10.82 -11.03 2.55
N LEU A 71 -9.68 -10.50 3.00
CA LEU A 71 -8.42 -10.51 2.28
C LEU A 71 -7.73 -11.88 2.27
N THR A 72 -8.25 -12.86 2.98
CA THR A 72 -7.72 -14.24 3.00
C THR A 72 -8.36 -15.14 1.93
N VAL A 73 -9.37 -14.63 1.21
CA VAL A 73 -10.16 -15.36 0.21
C VAL A 73 -9.95 -14.79 -1.20
N SER A 74 -10.18 -15.59 -2.24
CA SER A 74 -10.07 -15.23 -3.67
C SER A 74 -11.23 -15.81 -4.49
N PRO A 75 -11.60 -15.28 -5.68
CA PRO A 75 -11.22 -13.99 -6.25
C PRO A 75 -12.31 -12.94 -5.94
N GLY A 76 -12.07 -12.01 -5.03
CA GLY A 76 -13.17 -11.12 -4.60
C GLY A 76 -12.79 -10.00 -3.65
N ASN A 77 -11.55 -9.51 -3.74
CA ASN A 77 -11.11 -8.35 -2.97
C ASN A 77 -9.97 -7.61 -3.70
N VAL A 78 -9.73 -6.38 -3.23
CA VAL A 78 -8.71 -5.44 -3.72
C VAL A 78 -7.26 -5.97 -3.74
N VAL A 79 -6.94 -7.02 -2.97
CA VAL A 79 -5.59 -7.63 -2.96
C VAL A 79 -5.53 -8.88 -3.85
N ALA A 80 -6.52 -9.77 -3.72
CA ALA A 80 -6.55 -11.04 -4.42
C ALA A 80 -6.83 -10.88 -5.92
N LYS A 81 -7.71 -9.94 -6.31
CA LYS A 81 -8.07 -9.75 -7.71
C LYS A 81 -6.88 -9.30 -8.56
N PRO A 82 -6.11 -8.24 -8.21
CA PRO A 82 -4.89 -7.89 -8.95
C PRO A 82 -3.83 -9.00 -9.01
N LEU A 83 -3.89 -9.98 -8.11
CA LEU A 83 -2.94 -11.10 -8.05
C LEU A 83 -3.46 -12.36 -8.74
N GLU A 84 -4.64 -12.35 -9.35
CA GLU A 84 -5.27 -13.52 -9.97
C GLU A 84 -4.34 -14.25 -10.94
N HIS A 85 -3.66 -13.51 -11.83
CA HIS A 85 -2.69 -14.07 -12.78
C HIS A 85 -1.24 -14.07 -12.29
N VAL A 86 -1.05 -13.80 -10.99
CA VAL A 86 0.21 -14.03 -10.26
C VAL A 86 0.14 -15.37 -9.53
N ILE A 87 -1.04 -15.74 -9.05
CA ILE A 87 -1.31 -17.01 -8.34
C ILE A 87 -1.74 -18.14 -9.27
N ALA A 88 -2.25 -17.83 -10.45
CA ALA A 88 -2.67 -18.77 -11.48
C ALA A 88 -2.05 -18.36 -12.82
N ALA A 89 -1.70 -19.34 -13.65
CA ALA A 89 -1.06 -19.06 -14.93
C ALA A 89 -2.02 -18.36 -15.90
N ASN A 90 -1.48 -17.42 -16.67
CA ASN A 90 -2.14 -16.76 -17.79
C ASN A 90 -1.10 -16.49 -18.88
N ASP A 91 -1.49 -16.66 -20.14
CA ASP A 91 -0.55 -16.54 -21.26
C ASP A 91 -0.12 -15.09 -21.50
N ALA A 92 -1.00 -14.13 -21.21
CA ALA A 92 -0.80 -12.71 -21.44
C ALA A 92 -0.11 -12.01 -20.25
N ASN A 93 -0.49 -12.31 -19.01
CA ASN A 93 0.15 -11.68 -17.83
C ASN A 93 1.55 -12.27 -17.55
N LYS A 94 2.53 -11.39 -17.34
CA LYS A 94 3.92 -11.71 -16.98
C LYS A 94 4.38 -10.85 -15.82
N PHE A 95 5.20 -11.37 -14.92
CA PHE A 95 5.55 -10.70 -13.67
C PHE A 95 6.89 -11.13 -13.07
N ILE A 96 7.42 -10.21 -12.26
CA ILE A 96 8.47 -10.47 -11.27
C ILE A 96 7.83 -10.42 -9.90
N ALA A 97 8.08 -11.44 -9.08
CA ALA A 97 7.73 -11.44 -7.67
C ALA A 97 8.98 -11.43 -6.80
N TYR A 98 8.98 -10.54 -5.80
CA TYR A 98 10.12 -10.36 -4.90
C TYR A 98 9.66 -10.28 -3.44
N ASN A 99 10.39 -10.93 -2.55
CA ASN A 99 10.10 -10.97 -1.12
C ASN A 99 11.33 -11.45 -0.36
N ASN A 100 11.68 -10.83 0.77
CA ASN A 100 12.80 -11.31 1.59
C ASN A 100 12.49 -12.59 2.39
N ILE A 101 11.21 -12.92 2.56
CA ILE A 101 10.74 -14.21 3.09
C ILE A 101 9.79 -14.77 2.03
N PRO A 102 10.31 -15.33 0.93
CA PRO A 102 9.47 -15.89 -0.13
C PRO A 102 8.69 -17.12 0.37
N PRO A 103 7.52 -17.44 -0.22
CA PRO A 103 6.73 -18.60 0.16
C PRO A 103 7.45 -19.91 -0.14
N ASP A 104 7.46 -20.82 0.84
CA ASP A 104 7.96 -22.19 0.73
C ASP A 104 9.46 -22.32 0.36
N ILE A 105 10.24 -21.23 0.48
CA ILE A 105 11.69 -21.27 0.28
C ILE A 105 12.38 -20.90 1.61
N PRO A 106 12.80 -21.90 2.40
CA PRO A 106 13.43 -21.64 3.68
C PRO A 106 14.88 -21.14 3.52
N LYS A 107 15.41 -20.50 4.56
CA LYS A 107 16.84 -20.14 4.72
C LYS A 107 17.42 -19.18 3.67
N VAL A 108 16.61 -18.30 3.08
CA VAL A 108 17.15 -17.29 2.17
C VAL A 108 17.97 -16.24 2.91
N LYS A 109 19.13 -15.88 2.35
CA LYS A 109 20.00 -14.82 2.87
C LYS A 109 19.83 -13.56 2.02
N THR A 110 19.08 -12.60 2.52
CA THR A 110 19.02 -11.24 1.95
C THR A 110 18.97 -10.20 3.06
N LYS A 111 19.52 -9.02 2.78
CA LYS A 111 19.43 -7.84 3.68
C LYS A 111 18.30 -6.91 3.28
N SER A 112 17.70 -7.08 2.11
CA SER A 112 16.53 -6.30 1.70
C SER A 112 15.29 -6.73 2.49
N ASN A 113 14.36 -5.81 2.72
CA ASN A 113 13.04 -6.12 3.29
C ASN A 113 11.90 -5.80 2.30
N SER A 114 12.26 -5.40 1.08
CA SER A 114 11.32 -5.09 -0.01
C SER A 114 10.53 -6.34 -0.41
N LYS A 115 9.21 -6.18 -0.55
CA LYS A 115 8.28 -7.22 -1.02
C LYS A 115 7.28 -6.62 -2.00
N GLY A 116 6.90 -7.37 -3.01
CA GLY A 116 6.00 -6.90 -4.04
C GLY A 116 5.99 -7.74 -5.31
N VAL A 117 5.19 -7.25 -6.26
CA VAL A 117 5.02 -7.84 -7.58
C VAL A 117 5.03 -6.72 -8.61
N LEU A 118 5.80 -6.88 -9.67
CA LEU A 118 5.78 -6.02 -10.85
C LEU A 118 5.28 -6.86 -12.01
N MET A 119 4.10 -6.53 -12.53
CA MET A 119 3.43 -7.31 -13.58
C MET A 119 3.09 -6.44 -14.79
N MET A 120 3.01 -7.07 -15.95
CA MET A 120 2.66 -6.45 -17.23
C MET A 120 1.95 -7.47 -18.12
N ASN A 121 1.16 -6.99 -19.06
CA ASN A 121 0.66 -7.75 -20.19
C ASN A 121 1.37 -7.28 -21.47
N PRO A 122 2.40 -7.99 -21.97
CA PRO A 122 3.12 -7.60 -23.18
C PRO A 122 2.27 -7.58 -24.47
N GLN A 123 1.06 -8.14 -24.43
CA GLN A 123 0.13 -8.16 -25.57
C GLN A 123 -0.82 -6.94 -25.56
N GLY A 124 -0.99 -6.30 -24.40
CA GLY A 124 -1.86 -5.15 -24.19
C GLY A 124 -1.07 -3.85 -24.12
N ALA A 125 -1.63 -2.76 -24.63
CA ALA A 125 -0.97 -1.45 -24.52
C ALA A 125 -1.18 -0.86 -23.12
N ASP A 126 -0.09 -0.48 -22.44
CA ASP A 126 -0.11 0.17 -21.12
C ASP A 126 -0.86 -0.61 -20.03
N GLU A 127 -0.70 -1.93 -20.06
CA GLU A 127 -1.28 -2.85 -19.08
C GLU A 127 -0.22 -3.34 -18.10
N ALA A 128 0.04 -2.57 -17.05
CA ALA A 128 1.00 -2.95 -16.01
C ALA A 128 0.56 -2.48 -14.62
N ALA A 129 1.00 -3.23 -13.61
CA ALA A 129 0.78 -2.89 -12.22
C ALA A 129 2.01 -3.17 -11.36
N TRP A 130 2.22 -2.31 -10.39
CA TRP A 130 3.22 -2.49 -9.35
C TRP A 130 2.56 -2.56 -7.98
N ILE A 131 2.74 -3.69 -7.31
CA ILE A 131 2.22 -3.96 -5.98
C ILE A 131 3.39 -3.97 -4.99
N VAL A 132 3.27 -3.20 -3.93
CA VAL A 132 4.19 -3.18 -2.78
C VAL A 132 3.42 -3.61 -1.54
N HIS A 133 3.98 -4.53 -0.75
CA HIS A 133 3.32 -5.01 0.46
C HIS A 133 4.29 -5.34 1.59
N THR A 134 3.76 -5.60 2.79
CA THR A 134 4.56 -5.95 3.97
C THR A 134 4.49 -7.43 4.36
N VAL A 135 3.63 -8.23 3.71
CA VAL A 135 3.37 -9.64 4.05
C VAL A 135 4.54 -10.58 3.69
N PRO A 136 5.19 -11.25 4.65
CA PRO A 136 6.14 -12.34 4.37
C PRO A 136 5.40 -13.61 3.92
N GLY A 137 6.03 -14.43 3.08
CA GLY A 137 5.46 -15.69 2.59
C GLY A 137 4.35 -15.51 1.54
N PHE A 138 4.30 -14.35 0.87
CA PHE A 138 3.22 -13.97 -0.05
C PHE A 138 3.76 -13.17 -1.26
N PRO A 139 3.10 -13.21 -2.43
CA PRO A 139 2.12 -14.22 -2.86
C PRO A 139 2.78 -15.54 -3.28
N LYS A 140 2.01 -16.63 -3.36
CA LYS A 140 2.50 -17.91 -3.92
C LYS A 140 2.43 -17.88 -5.44
N ALA A 141 3.52 -17.48 -6.09
CA ALA A 141 3.62 -17.41 -7.56
C ALA A 141 3.20 -18.75 -8.20
N LEU A 142 2.16 -18.69 -9.06
CA LEU A 142 1.56 -19.80 -9.81
C LEU A 142 1.09 -20.99 -8.98
N ARG A 143 0.84 -20.80 -7.67
CA ARG A 143 0.51 -21.88 -6.73
C ARG A 143 -0.73 -21.60 -5.89
N GLY A 144 -1.66 -20.82 -6.44
CA GLY A 144 -2.94 -20.48 -5.81
C GLY A 144 -2.87 -19.39 -4.75
N TYR A 145 -4.04 -18.89 -4.35
CA TYR A 145 -4.15 -17.84 -3.34
C TYR A 145 -4.05 -18.45 -1.93
N VAL A 146 -3.04 -18.04 -1.18
CA VAL A 146 -2.94 -18.37 0.25
C VAL A 146 -2.41 -17.14 0.98
N PHE A 147 -3.27 -16.50 1.77
CA PHE A 147 -2.81 -15.51 2.74
C PHE A 147 -2.15 -16.25 3.92
N PRO A 148 -0.88 -15.93 4.28
CA PRO A 148 -0.18 -16.67 5.32
C PRO A 148 -0.90 -16.59 6.68
N PRO A 149 -1.28 -17.73 7.30
CA PRO A 149 -2.06 -17.72 8.54
C PRO A 149 -1.39 -16.97 9.71
N ALA A 150 -0.05 -17.05 9.80
CA ALA A 150 0.73 -16.34 10.81
C ALA A 150 0.65 -14.81 10.70
N GLU A 151 0.29 -14.30 9.53
CA GLU A 151 0.22 -12.87 9.21
C GLU A 151 -1.21 -12.31 9.39
N ILE A 152 -2.21 -13.15 9.67
CA ILE A 152 -3.57 -12.70 10.04
C ILE A 152 -3.53 -11.91 11.35
N GLN A 153 -2.71 -12.34 12.30
CA GLN A 153 -2.56 -11.69 13.61
C GLN A 153 -1.80 -10.36 13.56
N LYS A 154 -1.29 -9.95 12.39
CA LYS A 154 -0.47 -8.75 12.24
C LYS A 154 -1.11 -7.71 11.31
N GLY A 155 -0.73 -6.46 11.51
CA GLY A 155 -1.08 -5.32 10.68
C GLY A 155 -0.20 -5.27 9.43
N HIS A 156 -0.81 -5.10 8.26
CA HIS A 156 -0.14 -5.07 6.97
C HIS A 156 -0.62 -3.94 6.07
N LEU A 157 0.27 -3.46 5.22
CA LEU A 157 0.00 -2.43 4.23
C LEU A 157 0.22 -3.01 2.83
N PHE A 158 -0.69 -2.68 1.91
CA PHE A 158 -0.58 -2.94 0.48
C PHE A 158 -0.75 -1.64 -0.28
N ILE A 159 0.03 -1.46 -1.33
CA ILE A 159 -0.11 -0.38 -2.31
C ILE A 159 -0.11 -1.05 -3.67
N CYS A 160 -1.17 -0.84 -4.44
CA CYS A 160 -1.26 -1.23 -5.84
C CYS A 160 -1.30 0.04 -6.68
N LEU A 161 -0.42 0.13 -7.69
CA LEU A 161 -0.37 1.21 -8.67
C LEU A 161 -0.55 0.62 -10.06
N THR A 162 -1.58 1.05 -10.79
CA THR A 162 -1.70 0.79 -12.22
C THR A 162 -0.78 1.79 -12.93
N ILE A 163 0.17 1.29 -13.72
CA ILE A 163 1.25 2.07 -14.31
C ILE A 163 1.31 1.85 -15.80
N LYS A 164 1.86 2.83 -16.52
CA LYS A 164 2.24 2.62 -17.91
C LYS A 164 3.48 1.75 -17.99
N GLU A 165 3.63 1.03 -19.09
CA GLU A 165 4.79 0.20 -19.27
C GLU A 165 6.09 1.01 -19.31
N SER A 166 6.05 2.26 -19.76
CA SER A 166 7.20 3.16 -19.76
C SER A 166 7.83 3.36 -18.36
N GLU A 167 7.05 3.17 -17.29
CA GLU A 167 7.50 3.35 -15.91
C GLU A 167 8.28 2.15 -15.36
N ILE A 168 8.17 0.97 -15.99
CA ILE A 168 8.77 -0.29 -15.52
C ILE A 168 10.29 -0.17 -15.34
N ASP A 169 11.01 0.45 -16.27
CA ASP A 169 12.47 0.56 -16.19
C ASP A 169 12.92 1.50 -15.06
N ALA A 170 12.12 2.54 -14.76
CA ALA A 170 12.36 3.43 -13.62
C ALA A 170 12.16 2.71 -12.28
N ILE A 171 11.10 1.90 -12.17
CA ILE A 171 10.85 1.03 -11.00
C ILE A 171 11.97 0.01 -10.86
N ALA A 172 12.36 -0.65 -11.95
CA ALA A 172 13.43 -1.64 -11.95
C ALA A 172 14.76 -1.05 -11.48
N MET A 173 15.09 0.20 -11.85
CA MET A 173 16.27 0.88 -11.33
C MET A 173 16.22 1.07 -9.82
N ALA A 174 15.06 1.46 -9.26
CA ALA A 174 14.90 1.64 -7.83
C ALA A 174 14.98 0.31 -7.07
N LEU A 175 14.34 -0.74 -7.59
CA LEU A 175 14.43 -2.11 -7.06
C LEU A 175 15.88 -2.62 -7.10
N ARG A 176 16.61 -2.41 -8.20
CA ARG A 176 18.03 -2.83 -8.31
C ARG A 176 18.89 -2.28 -7.19
N ILE A 177 18.64 -1.04 -6.76
CA ILE A 177 19.36 -0.41 -5.64
C ILE A 177 18.91 -0.97 -4.28
N ALA A 178 17.63 -1.32 -4.14
CA ALA A 178 17.07 -1.96 -2.95
C ALA A 178 17.43 -3.46 -2.84
N THR A 179 18.04 -4.03 -3.90
CA THR A 179 18.51 -5.42 -4.01
C THR A 179 17.54 -6.45 -3.41
N PRO A 180 16.26 -6.45 -3.83
CA PRO A 180 15.28 -7.38 -3.32
C PRO A 180 15.63 -8.80 -3.76
N LEU A 181 15.13 -9.79 -3.03
CA LEU A 181 15.19 -11.18 -3.47
C LEU A 181 14.03 -11.44 -4.44
N ILE A 182 14.36 -11.64 -5.71
CA ILE A 182 13.42 -12.13 -6.72
C ILE A 182 13.32 -13.65 -6.60
N TYR A 183 12.11 -14.17 -6.46
CA TYR A 183 11.84 -15.61 -6.34
C TYR A 183 11.00 -16.17 -7.48
N HIS A 184 10.46 -15.30 -8.34
CA HIS A 184 9.79 -15.67 -9.58
C HIS A 184 9.99 -14.58 -10.63
N ASN A 185 10.22 -14.99 -11.87
CA ASN A 185 10.27 -14.13 -13.05
C ASN A 185 9.87 -14.95 -14.27
N ASP A 186 8.84 -14.51 -14.99
CA ASP A 186 8.42 -15.07 -16.28
C ASP A 186 8.31 -14.00 -17.38
N ILE A 187 8.83 -12.78 -17.14
CA ILE A 187 8.88 -11.72 -18.16
C ILE A 187 9.71 -12.21 -19.36
N PRO A 188 9.20 -12.11 -20.59
CA PRO A 188 9.91 -12.60 -21.78
C PRO A 188 11.18 -11.80 -22.06
N ASP A 189 12.17 -12.45 -22.67
CA ASP A 189 13.46 -11.84 -22.99
C ASP A 189 13.33 -10.60 -23.88
N SER A 190 12.29 -10.50 -24.71
CA SER A 190 12.01 -9.29 -25.52
C SER A 190 11.79 -8.07 -24.64
N GLU A 191 10.98 -8.20 -23.59
CA GLU A 191 10.69 -7.13 -22.62
C GLU A 191 11.89 -6.86 -21.70
N ILE A 192 12.62 -7.90 -21.32
CA ILE A 192 13.82 -7.74 -20.50
C ILE A 192 14.91 -7.01 -21.29
N ASN A 193 15.15 -7.38 -22.54
CA ASN A 193 16.21 -6.82 -23.37
C ASN A 193 15.91 -5.38 -23.83
N SER A 194 14.64 -5.00 -23.95
CA SER A 194 14.24 -3.62 -24.26
C SER A 194 14.43 -2.66 -23.07
N ARG A 195 14.61 -3.19 -21.84
CA ARG A 195 14.63 -2.42 -20.58
C ARG A 195 15.93 -2.65 -19.80
N PRO A 196 16.94 -1.77 -19.95
CA PRO A 196 18.27 -2.01 -19.40
C PRO A 196 18.33 -2.21 -17.88
N ASN A 197 17.52 -1.49 -17.09
CA ASN A 197 17.52 -1.66 -15.64
C ASN A 197 16.75 -2.92 -15.22
N LEU A 198 15.69 -3.28 -15.95
CA LEU A 198 14.98 -4.54 -15.76
C LEU A 198 15.90 -5.74 -16.00
N LYS A 199 16.65 -5.73 -17.11
CA LYS A 199 17.68 -6.74 -17.40
C LYS A 199 18.68 -6.91 -16.28
N LYS A 200 19.22 -5.80 -15.78
CA LYS A 200 20.21 -5.83 -14.68
C LYS A 200 19.61 -6.32 -13.36
N LEU A 201 18.34 -5.99 -13.11
CA LEU A 201 17.61 -6.45 -11.93
C LEU A 201 17.39 -7.97 -11.98
N VAL A 202 16.87 -8.49 -13.10
CA VAL A 202 16.60 -9.93 -13.29
C VAL A 202 17.89 -10.75 -13.26
N ASN A 203 18.95 -10.26 -13.91
CA ASN A 203 20.26 -10.93 -13.93
C ASN A 203 20.98 -10.89 -12.57
N GLY A 204 20.44 -10.21 -11.56
CA GLY A 204 21.03 -10.15 -10.23
C GLY A 204 22.38 -9.43 -10.19
N GLU A 205 22.58 -8.41 -11.02
CA GLU A 205 23.85 -7.66 -11.05
C GLU A 205 24.13 -7.00 -9.70
N SER A 206 25.00 -7.63 -8.90
CA SER A 206 25.34 -7.20 -7.54
C SER A 206 26.29 -5.98 -7.51
N ARG A 207 26.97 -5.68 -8.61
CA ARG A 207 27.91 -4.55 -8.70
C ARG A 207 27.15 -3.25 -8.97
N LEU A 208 26.72 -2.61 -7.89
CA LEU A 208 26.19 -1.26 -7.94
C LEU A 208 27.34 -0.24 -8.05
N THR A 209 27.38 0.51 -9.15
CA THR A 209 28.21 1.71 -9.28
C THR A 209 27.50 2.90 -8.64
N PRO A 210 28.24 3.86 -8.04
CA PRO A 210 27.66 5.09 -7.57
C PRO A 210 26.87 5.84 -8.67
N PRO A 211 25.79 6.55 -8.32
CA PRO A 211 25.32 6.82 -6.96
C PRO A 211 24.60 5.62 -6.32
N LEU A 212 24.93 5.33 -5.06
CA LEU A 212 24.34 4.24 -4.26
C LEU A 212 23.00 4.62 -3.62
N THR A 213 22.45 5.75 -4.03
CA THR A 213 21.10 6.21 -3.70
C THR A 213 20.46 6.77 -4.96
N VAL A 214 19.22 6.39 -5.22
CA VAL A 214 18.48 6.84 -6.41
C VAL A 214 17.14 7.43 -6.00
N THR A 215 16.68 8.36 -6.83
CA THR A 215 15.32 8.89 -6.77
C THR A 215 14.74 8.72 -8.16
N ARG A 216 13.62 8.04 -8.26
CA ARG A 216 12.87 7.88 -9.51
C ARG A 216 11.47 8.44 -9.31
N GLN A 217 10.95 9.09 -10.34
CA GLN A 217 9.60 9.61 -10.37
C GLN A 217 8.86 8.80 -11.41
N ILE A 218 7.67 8.34 -11.06
CA ILE A 218 6.73 7.65 -11.95
C ILE A 218 5.35 8.27 -11.76
N SER A 219 4.45 7.95 -12.69
CA SER A 219 3.03 8.30 -12.57
C SER A 219 2.16 7.08 -12.77
N THR A 220 0.99 7.05 -12.13
CA THR A 220 -0.04 6.05 -12.46
C THR A 220 -0.67 6.32 -13.83
N ALA A 221 -1.34 5.32 -14.39
CA ALA A 221 -1.75 5.31 -15.80
C ALA A 221 -2.86 6.31 -16.15
N ALA A 222 -3.74 6.65 -15.19
CA ALA A 222 -4.82 7.59 -15.42
C ALA A 222 -4.32 9.01 -15.80
N ALA A 223 -5.14 9.76 -16.54
CA ALA A 223 -4.76 11.10 -17.04
C ALA A 223 -4.40 12.09 -15.92
N ALA A 224 -5.09 12.02 -14.77
CA ALA A 224 -4.80 12.81 -13.57
C ALA A 224 -3.95 12.03 -12.54
N GLY A 225 -3.27 10.96 -12.98
CA GLY A 225 -2.64 9.95 -12.14
C GLY A 225 -1.74 10.49 -11.02
N LEU A 226 -1.56 9.67 -9.99
CA LEU A 226 -0.70 9.95 -8.85
C LEU A 226 0.74 10.14 -9.28
N LYS A 227 1.38 11.19 -8.74
CA LYS A 227 2.84 11.36 -8.83
C LYS A 227 3.49 10.56 -7.71
N VAL A 228 4.36 9.63 -8.08
CA VAL A 228 5.01 8.71 -7.14
C VAL A 228 6.52 8.83 -7.23
N ALA A 229 7.15 9.13 -6.09
CA ALA A 229 8.60 9.18 -5.94
C ALA A 229 9.10 7.92 -5.25
N ILE A 230 10.02 7.19 -5.89
CA ILE A 230 10.68 6.03 -5.32
C ILE A 230 12.08 6.44 -4.86
N TYR A 231 12.35 6.28 -3.57
CA TYR A 231 13.65 6.52 -2.97
C TYR A 231 14.28 5.20 -2.59
N SER A 232 15.45 4.90 -3.15
CA SER A 232 16.17 3.67 -2.81
C SER A 232 17.60 3.96 -2.41
N LYS A 233 18.10 3.19 -1.45
CA LYS A 233 19.50 3.19 -1.04
C LYS A 233 20.06 1.76 -1.09
N GLY A 234 21.29 1.65 -1.55
CA GLY A 234 22.05 0.40 -1.48
C GLY A 234 22.73 0.25 -0.12
N GLU A 235 23.04 -0.99 0.23
CA GLU A 235 23.78 -1.34 1.46
C GLU A 235 25.07 -0.52 1.64
N LYS A 236 25.86 -0.39 0.57
CA LYS A 236 27.16 0.29 0.61
C LYS A 236 27.05 1.81 0.83
N SER A 237 25.86 2.40 0.71
CA SER A 237 25.65 3.84 0.95
C SER A 237 25.88 4.22 2.42
N LYS A 238 25.69 3.28 3.36
CA LYS A 238 25.72 3.52 4.80
C LYS A 238 24.76 4.62 5.29
N TYR A 239 23.81 5.03 4.46
CA TYR A 239 22.84 6.06 4.80
C TYR A 239 21.67 5.48 5.56
N GLU A 240 21.16 6.28 6.49
CA GLU A 240 19.90 6.09 7.19
C GLU A 240 18.78 6.60 6.27
N ILE A 241 17.85 5.73 5.85
CA ILE A 241 16.81 6.05 4.84
C ILE A 241 15.93 7.25 5.23
N TYR A 242 15.57 7.41 6.50
CA TYR A 242 14.66 8.46 6.95
C TYR A 242 15.32 9.84 6.91
N ARG A 243 16.38 10.06 7.69
CA ARG A 243 17.05 11.35 7.83
C ARG A 243 17.95 11.70 6.64
N LYS A 244 18.80 10.76 6.20
CA LYS A 244 19.85 11.06 5.21
C LYS A 244 19.32 11.00 3.77
N VAL A 245 18.21 10.31 3.53
CA VAL A 245 17.54 10.25 2.23
C VAL A 245 16.22 11.02 2.26
N LEU A 246 15.21 10.56 3.00
CA LEU A 246 13.85 11.12 2.91
C LEU A 246 13.76 12.58 3.37
N VAL A 247 14.12 12.91 4.61
CA VAL A 247 14.10 14.31 5.12
C VAL A 247 14.92 15.24 4.22
N LYS A 248 16.07 14.79 3.72
CA LYS A 248 16.92 15.58 2.82
C LYS A 248 16.27 15.81 1.45
N LYS A 249 15.58 14.80 0.90
CA LYS A 249 14.95 14.85 -0.42
C LYS A 249 13.60 15.55 -0.40
N LEU A 250 12.80 15.31 0.63
CA LEU A 250 11.51 15.95 0.84
C LEU A 250 11.65 17.41 1.31
N LYS A 251 12.82 17.78 1.87
CA LYS A 251 13.15 19.12 2.38
C LYS A 251 12.19 19.63 3.48
N THR A 252 11.47 18.73 4.13
CA THR A 252 10.50 19.01 5.19
C THR A 252 10.63 18.00 6.33
N GLY A 253 9.99 18.28 7.47
CA GLY A 253 9.86 17.33 8.56
C GLY A 253 9.00 16.13 8.17
N ILE A 254 9.05 15.07 8.97
CA ILE A 254 8.25 13.86 8.77
C ILE A 254 7.66 13.37 10.10
N LYS A 255 6.44 12.84 10.05
CA LYS A 255 5.85 12.01 11.12
C LYS A 255 5.90 10.55 10.68
N VAL A 256 6.42 9.68 11.54
CA VAL A 256 6.75 8.30 11.18
C VAL A 256 6.00 7.30 12.07
N TRP A 257 5.26 6.39 11.44
CA TRP A 257 4.75 5.16 12.05
C TRP A 257 5.68 4.00 11.70
N THR A 258 6.29 3.40 12.72
CA THR A 258 7.32 2.37 12.54
C THR A 258 7.67 1.74 13.88
N THR A 259 8.07 0.47 13.86
CA THR A 259 8.73 -0.14 15.03
C THR A 259 10.04 0.59 15.32
N ARG A 260 10.40 0.67 16.61
CA ARG A 260 11.50 1.50 17.10
C ARG A 260 12.55 0.62 17.77
N ASP A 261 13.81 1.00 17.61
CA ASP A 261 14.87 0.54 18.50
C ASP A 261 15.05 1.54 19.66
N LYS A 262 15.88 1.19 20.65
CA LYS A 262 16.20 2.10 21.76
C LYS A 262 17.22 3.18 21.39
N ILE A 263 17.68 3.22 20.14
CA ILE A 263 18.86 3.98 19.71
C ILE A 263 18.45 5.23 18.92
N LEU A 264 17.59 5.07 17.91
CA LEU A 264 17.06 6.16 17.11
C LEU A 264 15.83 6.75 17.81
N LYS A 265 15.96 8.01 18.21
CA LYS A 265 14.89 8.81 18.83
C LYS A 265 14.32 9.81 17.83
N SER A 266 13.30 10.57 18.23
CA SER A 266 12.89 11.77 17.51
C SER A 266 14.10 12.69 17.29
N ASP A 267 14.20 13.29 16.09
CA ASP A 267 15.26 14.22 15.76
C ASP A 267 14.66 15.57 15.41
N CYS A 268 14.80 16.55 16.31
CA CYS A 268 14.34 17.92 16.10
C CYS A 268 15.51 18.91 16.06
N ARG A 269 16.72 18.45 15.68
CA ARG A 269 17.94 19.27 15.70
C ARG A 269 18.01 20.32 14.59
N ILE A 270 17.22 20.16 13.53
CA ILE A 270 17.23 21.06 12.37
C ILE A 270 15.83 21.66 12.24
N LEU A 271 15.75 22.99 12.35
CA LEU A 271 14.52 23.74 12.16
C LEU A 271 13.82 23.29 10.86
N ASN A 272 12.53 22.97 10.94
CA ASN A 272 11.69 22.52 9.83
C ASN A 272 12.14 21.22 9.11
N ARG A 273 13.00 20.41 9.74
CA ARG A 273 13.44 19.09 9.23
C ARG A 273 13.43 18.04 10.35
N ASN A 274 12.31 18.02 11.06
CA ASN A 274 12.12 17.19 12.24
C ASN A 274 11.70 15.78 11.87
N ILE A 275 12.10 14.78 12.66
CA ILE A 275 11.57 13.42 12.64
C ILE A 275 10.75 13.25 13.91
N LYS A 276 9.43 13.24 13.75
CA LYS A 276 8.46 12.99 14.82
C LYS A 276 7.97 11.55 14.71
N LEU A 277 7.73 10.90 15.84
CA LEU A 277 7.28 9.50 15.86
C LEU A 277 5.81 9.45 16.26
N VAL A 278 5.00 8.72 15.48
CA VAL A 278 3.57 8.52 15.77
C VAL A 278 3.41 7.60 16.97
N THR A 279 2.64 8.03 17.96
CA THR A 279 2.40 7.29 19.20
C THR A 279 1.40 6.16 18.99
N SER A 280 1.66 5.01 19.60
CA SER A 280 0.74 3.86 19.61
C SER A 280 -0.31 4.02 20.72
N PRO A 281 -1.55 3.53 20.55
CA PRO A 281 -2.13 2.90 19.34
C PRO A 281 -2.55 3.92 18.28
N ILE A 282 -2.82 3.44 17.07
CA ILE A 282 -3.46 4.21 15.99
C ILE A 282 -4.79 3.57 15.59
N THR A 283 -5.65 4.35 14.94
CA THR A 283 -6.92 3.86 14.39
C THR A 283 -6.98 4.17 12.90
N ILE A 284 -7.17 3.14 12.07
CA ILE A 284 -7.34 3.22 10.62
C ILE A 284 -8.83 3.03 10.31
N GLY A 285 -9.54 4.12 10.00
CA GLY A 285 -11.00 4.10 9.97
C GLY A 285 -11.54 3.82 11.37
N ASP A 286 -12.08 2.63 11.59
CA ASP A 286 -12.53 2.09 12.87
C ASP A 286 -11.68 0.89 13.35
N HIS A 287 -10.59 0.55 12.65
CA HIS A 287 -9.72 -0.55 13.00
C HIS A 287 -8.51 -0.07 13.82
N ALA A 288 -8.36 -0.58 15.04
CA ALA A 288 -7.20 -0.29 15.88
C ALA A 288 -5.96 -1.08 15.46
N SER A 289 -4.78 -0.47 15.64
CA SER A 289 -3.47 -1.12 15.43
C SER A 289 -2.45 -0.62 16.47
N SER A 290 -1.51 -1.48 16.85
CA SER A 290 -0.43 -1.16 17.79
C SER A 290 0.95 -1.41 17.18
N LEU A 291 2.00 -0.82 17.74
CA LEU A 291 3.37 -1.00 17.22
C LEU A 291 3.88 -2.45 17.34
N GLU A 292 3.37 -3.21 18.31
CA GLU A 292 3.76 -4.60 18.56
C GLU A 292 3.08 -5.57 17.60
N SER A 293 1.94 -5.16 17.05
CA SER A 293 1.08 -5.99 16.22
C SER A 293 1.10 -5.57 14.75
N ASP A 294 1.74 -4.45 14.39
CA ASP A 294 1.80 -3.91 13.04
C ASP A 294 3.22 -3.96 12.46
N VAL A 295 3.37 -4.56 11.28
CA VAL A 295 4.67 -4.65 10.60
C VAL A 295 4.80 -3.65 9.45
N SER A 296 3.84 -2.74 9.30
CA SER A 296 3.94 -1.65 8.33
C SER A 296 4.80 -0.51 8.85
N HIS A 297 5.51 0.14 7.93
CA HIS A 297 6.29 1.32 8.21
C HIS A 297 5.91 2.37 7.17
N TRP A 298 5.45 3.51 7.65
CA TRP A 298 5.04 4.60 6.77
C TRP A 298 5.34 5.95 7.43
N LEU A 299 5.34 6.99 6.61
CA LEU A 299 5.52 8.35 7.07
C LEU A 299 4.70 9.33 6.26
N ILE A 300 4.52 10.51 6.82
CA ILE A 300 3.91 11.65 6.16
C ILE A 300 4.80 12.89 6.32
N SER A 301 4.78 13.79 5.36
CA SER A 301 5.47 15.09 5.44
C SER A 301 4.82 16.03 6.45
N ASP A 302 5.60 16.81 7.21
CA ASP A 302 5.12 17.75 8.23
C ASP A 302 5.93 19.07 8.18
N PRO A 303 5.43 20.12 7.50
CA PRO A 303 4.20 20.18 6.69
C PRO A 303 4.37 19.53 5.31
N GLY A 304 3.26 19.24 4.63
CA GLY A 304 3.25 18.85 3.21
C GLY A 304 2.03 18.00 2.85
N ASN A 305 2.12 17.29 1.72
CA ASN A 305 1.05 16.50 1.11
C ASN A 305 1.55 15.10 0.67
N LYS A 306 2.60 14.59 1.32
CA LYS A 306 3.27 13.36 0.91
C LYS A 306 3.05 12.27 1.92
N PHE A 307 2.64 11.11 1.44
CA PHE A 307 2.60 9.85 2.18
C PHE A 307 3.68 8.93 1.62
N CYS A 308 4.41 8.20 2.47
CA CYS A 308 5.39 7.22 2.00
C CYS A 308 5.28 5.92 2.77
N ALA A 309 5.27 4.79 2.05
CA ALA A 309 5.55 3.47 2.62
C ALA A 309 7.05 3.21 2.57
N VAL A 310 7.61 2.67 3.64
CA VAL A 310 9.04 2.37 3.77
C VAL A 310 9.20 0.89 4.06
N ASP A 311 10.13 0.22 3.40
CA ASP A 311 10.33 -1.21 3.59
C ASP A 311 11.13 -1.55 4.85
N LYS A 312 11.80 -0.59 5.48
CA LYS A 312 12.63 -0.79 6.67
C LYS A 312 12.07 -0.07 7.89
N PRO A 313 12.20 -0.66 9.10
CA PRO A 313 11.89 0.05 10.34
C PRO A 313 12.88 1.16 10.64
N TYR A 314 12.52 2.08 11.54
CA TYR A 314 13.41 3.14 12.02
C TYR A 314 14.37 2.61 13.09
N HIS A 315 15.25 1.71 12.68
CA HIS A 315 16.31 1.14 13.50
C HIS A 315 17.68 1.64 13.01
N LYS A 316 18.73 1.60 13.84
CA LYS A 316 20.10 1.96 13.44
C LYS A 316 20.73 0.92 12.52
N SER A 317 20.36 -0.35 12.68
CA SER A 317 20.91 -1.48 11.91
C SER A 317 20.70 -1.34 10.40
N GLN A 318 19.56 -0.80 9.97
CA GLN A 318 19.23 -0.59 8.55
C GLN A 318 20.24 0.28 7.81
N THR A 319 21.07 1.08 8.47
CA THR A 319 22.13 1.86 7.80
C THR A 319 23.06 0.96 6.98
N LYS A 320 23.25 -0.30 7.41
CA LYS A 320 24.05 -1.32 6.74
C LYS A 320 23.21 -2.28 5.87
N GLU A 321 22.00 -1.89 5.52
CA GLU A 321 21.06 -2.68 4.72
C GLU A 321 20.56 -1.84 3.54
N PRO A 322 20.16 -2.44 2.43
CA PRO A 322 19.42 -1.73 1.40
C PRO A 322 18.01 -1.37 1.91
N ALA A 323 17.44 -0.28 1.40
CA ALA A 323 16.08 0.14 1.74
C ALA A 323 15.42 0.88 0.58
N MET A 324 14.10 0.87 0.57
CA MET A 324 13.24 1.54 -0.39
C MET A 324 12.07 2.24 0.31
N ALA A 325 11.69 3.39 -0.22
CA ALA A 325 10.47 4.08 0.15
C ALA A 325 9.71 4.50 -1.11
N VAL A 326 8.40 4.26 -1.11
CA VAL A 326 7.46 4.65 -2.16
C VAL A 326 6.61 5.79 -1.62
N CYS A 327 6.80 6.99 -2.16
CA CYS A 327 6.17 8.22 -1.72
C CYS A 327 5.14 8.70 -2.74
N ILE A 328 3.90 8.89 -2.32
CA ILE A 328 2.80 9.40 -3.12
C ILE A 328 2.58 10.87 -2.77
N ASP A 329 2.50 11.71 -3.80
CA ASP A 329 2.24 13.15 -3.71
C ASP A 329 0.76 13.44 -3.95
N ASP A 330 -0.06 13.25 -2.92
CA ASP A 330 -1.51 13.44 -2.99
C ASP A 330 -2.05 13.93 -1.64
N ALA A 331 -2.77 15.06 -1.67
CA ALA A 331 -3.28 15.71 -0.47
C ALA A 331 -4.37 14.88 0.24
N THR A 332 -5.15 14.10 -0.50
CA THR A 332 -6.25 13.30 0.04
C THR A 332 -5.70 12.08 0.79
N ILE A 333 -4.79 11.33 0.16
CA ILE A 333 -4.09 10.19 0.78
C ILE A 333 -3.30 10.69 2.00
N PHE A 334 -2.54 11.78 1.85
CA PHE A 334 -1.84 12.41 2.97
C PHE A 334 -2.80 12.77 4.11
N GLY A 335 -3.94 13.38 3.81
CA GLY A 335 -4.94 13.77 4.80
C GLY A 335 -5.43 12.59 5.64
N HIS A 336 -5.73 11.45 5.00
CA HIS A 336 -6.14 10.24 5.70
C HIS A 336 -5.07 9.70 6.64
N PHE A 337 -3.80 9.64 6.21
CA PHE A 337 -2.70 9.18 7.06
C PHE A 337 -2.32 10.20 8.14
N ASN A 338 -2.51 11.50 7.89
CA ASN A 338 -2.33 12.55 8.89
C ASN A 338 -3.35 12.44 10.01
N LEU A 339 -4.61 12.11 9.71
CA LEU A 339 -5.63 11.85 10.73
C LEU A 339 -5.27 10.61 11.59
N ILE A 340 -4.79 9.53 10.96
CA ILE A 340 -4.31 8.34 11.67
C ILE A 340 -3.17 8.73 12.64
N GLY A 341 -2.20 9.51 12.16
CA GLY A 341 -1.04 9.93 12.95
C GLY A 341 -1.32 10.97 14.04
N GLN A 342 -2.55 11.51 14.13
CA GLN A 342 -2.96 12.49 15.13
C GLN A 342 -3.70 11.87 16.33
N ASN A 343 -3.90 10.54 16.37
CA ASN A 343 -4.58 9.81 17.45
C ASN A 343 -5.85 10.50 17.99
N MET A 344 -6.87 10.64 17.14
CA MET A 344 -8.23 10.86 17.63
C MET A 344 -8.75 9.55 18.25
N LEU A 345 -8.44 9.30 19.52
CA LEU A 345 -9.20 8.32 20.30
C LEU A 345 -10.62 8.88 20.50
N VAL A 346 -11.54 8.50 19.63
CA VAL A 346 -12.97 8.66 19.90
C VAL A 346 -13.38 7.56 20.88
N ASN A 347 -13.05 7.76 22.16
CA ASN A 347 -13.63 6.94 23.22
C ASN A 347 -15.04 7.47 23.49
N ALA A 348 -16.06 6.76 23.01
CA ALA A 348 -17.42 6.92 23.50
C ALA A 348 -17.57 6.08 24.78
N ASP A 349 -17.00 6.55 25.89
CA ASP A 349 -17.22 5.91 27.19
C ASP A 349 -18.62 6.28 27.68
N CYS A 350 -19.59 5.38 27.51
CA CYS A 350 -20.94 5.50 28.05
C CYS A 350 -20.93 5.09 29.53
N PHE A 351 -20.90 6.07 30.44
CA PHE A 351 -21.10 5.81 31.87
C PHE A 351 -22.60 5.82 32.18
N ILE A 352 -23.22 4.65 32.28
CA ILE A 352 -24.60 4.52 32.80
C ILE A 352 -24.51 4.62 34.32
N MET A 353 -24.82 5.79 34.88
CA MET A 353 -25.01 5.96 36.31
C MET A 353 -26.51 5.81 36.63
N HIS A 354 -26.90 4.67 37.21
CA HIS A 354 -28.26 4.48 37.69
C HIS A 354 -28.50 5.33 38.94
N LEU A 355 -29.14 6.48 38.79
CA LEU A 355 -29.90 7.10 39.88
C LEU A 355 -31.39 6.94 39.62
N ARG A 356 -32.06 6.38 40.63
CA ARG A 356 -33.51 6.24 40.69
C ARG A 356 -34.19 7.57 40.32
N TRP A 357 -34.95 7.54 39.22
CA TRP A 357 -36.02 8.48 38.83
C TRP A 357 -35.66 9.79 38.09
N ILE A 358 -34.67 9.83 37.19
CA ILE A 358 -34.54 10.92 36.19
C ILE A 358 -34.11 10.36 34.82
N PHE A 359 -34.92 10.58 33.77
CA PHE A 359 -34.50 10.40 32.37
C PHE A 359 -33.67 11.61 31.94
N ILE A 360 -32.36 11.43 31.73
CA ILE A 360 -31.45 12.48 31.25
C ILE A 360 -31.11 12.20 29.77
N LEU A 361 -31.36 13.18 28.90
CA LEU A 361 -30.94 13.18 27.49
C LEU A 361 -29.41 13.20 27.39
N CYS A 362 -28.82 12.14 26.81
CA CYS A 362 -27.39 12.05 26.54
C CYS A 362 -27.00 12.92 25.33
N PHE A 363 -26.15 13.91 25.53
CA PHE A 363 -25.41 14.57 24.45
C PHE A 363 -24.00 13.96 24.37
N SER A 364 -23.71 13.31 23.25
CA SER A 364 -22.37 12.85 22.90
C SER A 364 -21.50 14.04 22.49
N PHE A 365 -20.54 14.43 23.33
CA PHE A 365 -19.49 15.37 22.94
C PHE A 365 -18.21 14.60 22.61
N PRO A 366 -17.67 14.68 21.38
CA PRO A 366 -16.36 14.14 21.05
C PRO A 366 -15.31 14.78 21.96
N ARG A 367 -14.59 13.98 22.76
CA ARG A 367 -13.35 14.46 23.38
C ARG A 367 -12.25 14.42 22.33
N TYR A 368 -11.86 15.59 21.84
CA TYR A 368 -10.62 15.75 21.08
C TYR A 368 -9.45 15.53 22.04
N SER A 369 -8.90 14.32 22.09
CA SER A 369 -7.55 14.14 22.64
C SER A 369 -6.57 14.68 21.61
N VAL A 370 -6.05 15.88 21.86
CA VAL A 370 -4.98 16.46 21.04
C VAL A 370 -3.72 15.65 21.32
N ALA A 371 -3.45 14.61 20.53
CA ALA A 371 -2.15 13.96 20.56
C ALA A 371 -1.16 14.87 19.83
N THR A 372 -0.53 15.73 20.61
CA THR A 372 0.62 16.49 20.15
C THR A 372 1.77 15.52 19.91
N SER A 373 2.21 15.38 18.66
CA SER A 373 3.51 14.77 18.32
C SER A 373 4.63 15.69 18.84
N LYS A 374 4.89 15.68 20.15
CA LYS A 374 5.89 16.57 20.76
C LYS A 374 7.28 16.00 20.56
N CYS A 375 8.25 16.89 20.34
CA CYS A 375 9.67 16.53 20.36
C CYS A 375 10.05 16.25 21.82
N TYR A 376 10.68 15.10 22.05
CA TYR A 376 11.25 14.76 23.36
C TYR A 376 12.76 14.96 23.32
N ASP A 377 13.32 15.43 24.43
CA ASP A 377 14.77 15.56 24.59
C ASP A 377 15.49 14.19 24.53
N LEU A 378 16.83 14.22 24.56
CA LEU A 378 17.66 13.01 24.50
C LEU A 378 17.41 12.03 25.67
N ASN A 379 16.72 12.46 26.73
CA ASN A 379 16.43 11.66 27.92
C ASN A 379 14.96 11.18 27.98
N GLY A 380 14.09 11.63 27.06
CA GLY A 380 12.70 11.19 26.95
C GLY A 380 11.78 11.74 28.05
N GLY A 381 12.25 12.70 28.86
CA GLY A 381 11.58 13.14 30.08
C GLY A 381 10.85 14.48 29.95
N ALA A 382 11.34 15.40 29.11
CA ALA A 382 10.77 16.74 28.96
C ALA A 382 10.39 17.06 27.51
N LEU A 383 9.31 17.83 27.38
CA LEU A 383 8.88 18.43 26.12
C LEU A 383 9.91 19.48 25.69
N ALA A 384 10.43 19.33 24.48
CA ALA A 384 11.36 20.29 23.91
C ALA A 384 10.57 21.21 22.97
N ASP A 385 10.26 22.42 23.43
CA ASP A 385 9.74 23.51 22.60
C ASP A 385 10.93 24.18 21.89
N TRP A 386 11.09 23.91 20.58
CA TRP A 386 12.07 24.58 19.71
C TRP A 386 11.46 24.88 18.35
#